data_AF-A0A9W6NWG3-F1
#
_entry.id   AF-A0A9W6NWG3-F1
#
_cell.length_a   1.000
_cell.length_b   1.000
_cell.length_c   1.000
_cell.angle_alpha   90.00
_cell.angle_beta   90.00
_cell.angle_gamma   90.00
#
_symmetry.space_group_name_H-M   'P 1'
#
loop_
_entity.id
_entity.type
_entity.pdbx_description
1 polymer ?
#
loop_
_entity_poly.entity_id
_entity_poly.type
_entity_poly.pdbx_seq_one_letter_code
_entity_poly.pdbx_strand_id
1 'polypeptide(L)'
;MLVGAVSGLAWAAALRAFMVEVAGPASTFGWIGTFEGILLPGAVAGGLLGWAEHLRRTGRHHPWLAAAPLVFVLFSPWVVVSMFVDGGLGGGALAVPLFGMAGGYALAGRGSRPARWAAGAFALVPVPTWLVAASAAGLGPPLGSARGAWTAVLFLSLLAVLSLGCALPHRGPPDPSRPAWRLVVAGAVCGLAWGAGMRGFMAAVAEPVSTVSWFGTFGVILPAATIVGGLFGLAEHRRRTGGRARWRRLALSPLVFGVDPGALVLVLPAMAGGYALSGRGSRRGRWSTGSAALLPVPAYLLVVHLLDDIGSLLTPHGAWASVLLFSCYAVLVVACAIPHRAVGPGTGPARTAVPAIGAVPGDPGEGS
;
A
#
# COMPACT_ATOMS: atom_id res chain seq x y z
N MET A 1 11.66 6.56 -0.27
CA MET A 1 12.02 5.98 1.03
C MET A 1 10.90 6.13 2.05
N LEU A 2 10.65 7.32 2.63
CA LEU A 2 9.65 7.50 3.70
C LEU A 2 8.24 6.94 3.38
N VAL A 3 7.69 7.27 2.20
CA VAL A 3 6.40 6.71 1.74
C VAL A 3 6.43 5.18 1.72
N GLY A 4 7.53 4.59 1.23
CA GLY A 4 7.69 3.14 1.20
C GLY A 4 7.77 2.54 2.60
N ALA A 5 8.50 3.18 3.53
CA ALA A 5 8.60 2.72 4.91
C ALA A 5 7.25 2.74 5.64
N VAL A 6 6.48 3.82 5.48
CA VAL A 6 5.11 3.91 6.03
C VAL A 6 4.18 2.87 5.42
N SER A 7 4.24 2.67 4.09
CA SER A 7 3.46 1.61 3.44
C SER A 7 3.86 0.21 3.90
N GLY A 8 5.15 -0.05 4.10
CA GLY A 8 5.66 -1.30 4.63
C GLY A 8 5.25 -1.55 6.08
N LEU A 9 5.26 -0.50 6.91
CA LEU A 9 4.77 -0.56 8.28
C LEU A 9 3.27 -0.88 8.35
N ALA A 10 2.45 -0.20 7.53
CA ALA A 10 1.01 -0.47 7.43
C ALA A 10 0.73 -1.91 6.94
N TRP A 11 1.49 -2.37 5.95
CA TRP A 11 1.39 -3.73 5.44
C TRP A 11 1.75 -4.77 6.51
N ALA A 12 2.84 -4.56 7.26
CA ALA A 12 3.26 -5.48 8.31
C ALA A 12 2.32 -5.48 9.52
N ALA A 13 1.78 -4.31 9.89
CA ALA A 13 0.77 -4.21 10.94
C ALA A 13 -0.52 -4.95 10.56
N ALA A 14 -0.95 -4.84 9.30
CA ALA A 14 -2.10 -5.57 8.77
C ALA A 14 -1.82 -7.08 8.64
N LEU A 15 -0.60 -7.49 8.29
CA LEU A 15 -0.19 -8.89 8.32
C LEU A 15 -0.25 -9.46 9.74
N ARG A 16 0.16 -8.68 10.74
CA ARG A 16 0.01 -9.07 12.14
C ARG A 16 -1.47 -9.22 12.54
N ALA A 17 -2.38 -8.41 12.00
CA ALA A 17 -3.83 -8.59 12.18
C ALA A 17 -4.29 -9.93 11.64
N PHE A 18 -3.87 -10.30 10.42
CA PHE A 18 -4.12 -11.63 9.87
C PHE A 18 -3.62 -12.75 10.79
N MET A 19 -2.41 -12.63 11.34
CA MET A 19 -1.89 -13.62 12.29
C MET A 19 -2.71 -13.75 13.56
N VAL A 20 -3.37 -12.68 14.04
CA VAL A 20 -4.33 -12.76 15.15
C VAL A 20 -5.50 -13.65 14.77
N GLU A 21 -6.08 -13.42 13.59
CA GLU A 21 -7.25 -14.18 13.13
C GLU A 21 -6.94 -15.67 12.96
N VAL A 22 -5.75 -16.01 12.46
CA VAL A 22 -5.35 -17.41 12.29
C VAL A 22 -5.08 -18.09 13.62
N ALA A 23 -4.37 -17.43 14.54
CA ALA A 23 -3.98 -18.01 15.83
C ALA A 23 -5.08 -17.95 16.89
N GLY A 24 -6.07 -17.06 16.72
CA GLY A 24 -7.15 -16.84 17.67
C GLY A 24 -6.62 -16.49 19.08
N PRO A 25 -7.18 -17.11 20.15
CA PRO A 25 -6.76 -16.86 21.53
C PRO A 25 -5.28 -17.15 21.82
N ALA A 26 -4.61 -17.97 21.01
CA ALA A 26 -3.19 -18.26 21.16
C ALA A 26 -2.27 -17.13 20.63
N SER A 27 -2.83 -16.09 19.99
CA SER A 27 -2.04 -14.99 19.46
C SER A 27 -1.49 -14.09 20.56
N THR A 28 -0.18 -14.11 20.77
CA THR A 28 0.50 -13.25 21.75
C THR A 28 1.14 -12.03 21.10
N PHE A 29 1.11 -10.89 21.80
CA PHE A 29 1.83 -9.68 21.39
C PHE A 29 3.05 -9.47 22.29
N GLY A 30 4.19 -9.21 21.67
CA GLY A 30 5.44 -8.94 22.38
C GLY A 30 6.32 -7.98 21.61
N TRP A 31 7.19 -7.26 22.32
CA TRP A 31 8.08 -6.27 21.75
C TRP A 31 9.00 -6.88 20.69
N ILE A 32 9.69 -7.96 21.04
CA ILE A 32 10.61 -8.64 20.13
C ILE A 32 9.83 -9.27 18.96
N GLY A 33 8.83 -10.12 19.25
CA GLY A 33 8.12 -10.86 18.21
C GLY A 33 7.31 -9.99 17.22
N THR A 34 6.61 -8.96 17.72
CA THR A 34 5.74 -8.12 16.87
C THR A 34 6.46 -6.88 16.35
N PHE A 35 7.18 -6.15 17.18
CA PHE A 35 7.78 -4.88 16.76
C PHE A 35 9.10 -5.10 16.03
N GLU A 36 10.02 -5.87 16.61
CA GLU A 36 11.32 -6.12 15.99
C GLU A 36 11.24 -7.19 14.89
N GLY A 37 10.44 -8.25 15.09
CA GLY A 37 10.34 -9.37 14.17
C GLY A 37 9.41 -9.18 12.97
N ILE A 38 8.43 -8.26 13.05
CA ILE A 38 7.41 -8.06 12.00
C ILE A 38 7.34 -6.60 11.53
N LEU A 39 7.08 -5.66 12.43
CA LEU A 39 6.84 -4.26 12.05
C LEU A 39 8.10 -3.57 11.51
N LEU A 40 9.23 -3.73 12.20
CA LEU A 40 10.53 -3.16 11.81
C LEU A 40 11.01 -3.68 10.44
N PRO A 41 11.10 -5.00 10.19
CA PRO A 41 11.49 -5.50 8.86
C PRO A 41 10.49 -5.09 7.79
N GLY A 42 9.19 -4.97 8.11
CA GLY A 42 8.20 -4.42 7.21
C GLY A 42 8.50 -2.97 6.79
N ALA A 43 8.79 -2.10 7.75
CA ALA A 43 9.17 -0.72 7.51
C ALA A 43 10.47 -0.61 6.71
N VAL A 44 11.49 -1.41 7.04
CA VAL A 44 12.78 -1.44 6.34
C VAL A 44 12.60 -1.93 4.90
N ALA A 45 11.94 -3.07 4.68
CA ALA A 45 11.67 -3.62 3.36
C ALA A 45 10.86 -2.64 2.50
N GLY A 46 9.82 -2.02 3.06
CA GLY A 46 9.06 -0.97 2.39
C GLY A 46 9.91 0.24 2.04
N GLY A 47 10.80 0.68 2.94
CA GLY A 47 11.75 1.77 2.72
C GLY A 47 12.70 1.49 1.55
N LEU A 48 13.26 0.28 1.49
CA LEU A 48 14.13 -0.21 0.42
C LEU A 48 13.40 -0.32 -0.92
N LEU A 49 12.18 -0.85 -0.96
CA LEU A 49 11.35 -0.87 -2.18
C LEU A 49 10.99 0.56 -2.63
N GLY A 50 10.73 1.45 -1.66
CA GLY A 50 10.53 2.88 -1.93
C GLY A 50 11.81 3.59 -2.40
N TRP A 51 12.99 3.07 -2.09
CA TRP A 51 14.26 3.52 -2.68
C TRP A 51 14.42 2.98 -4.10
N ALA A 52 14.06 1.71 -4.35
CA ALA A 52 14.08 1.13 -5.68
C ALA A 52 13.21 1.93 -6.66
N GLU A 53 12.02 2.36 -6.23
CA GLU A 53 11.16 3.25 -7.03
C GLU A 53 11.81 4.61 -7.32
N HIS A 54 12.56 5.17 -6.36
CA HIS A 54 13.27 6.43 -6.57
C HIS A 54 14.41 6.28 -7.58
N LEU A 55 15.21 5.21 -7.47
CA LEU A 55 16.25 4.89 -8.45
C LEU A 55 15.65 4.69 -9.84
N ARG A 56 14.57 3.90 -9.95
CA ARG A 56 13.86 3.65 -11.21
C ARG A 56 13.41 4.95 -11.90
N ARG A 57 12.93 5.93 -11.13
CA ARG A 57 12.49 7.24 -11.66
C ARG A 57 13.65 8.14 -12.09
N THR A 58 14.84 7.93 -11.53
CA THR A 58 16.07 8.68 -11.89
C THR A 58 16.89 7.95 -12.96
N GLY A 59 16.35 6.89 -13.57
CA GLY A 59 17.03 6.10 -14.60
C GLY A 59 18.09 5.13 -14.06
N ARG A 60 18.21 5.00 -12.74
CA ARG A 60 19.16 4.10 -12.06
C ARG A 60 18.47 2.79 -11.67
N HIS A 61 19.25 1.72 -11.56
CA HIS A 61 18.76 0.40 -11.16
C HIS A 61 19.74 -0.25 -10.19
N HIS A 62 19.22 -0.92 -9.16
CA HIS A 62 20.03 -1.69 -8.22
C HIS A 62 19.38 -3.08 -8.00
N PRO A 63 19.99 -4.16 -8.54
CA PRO A 63 19.37 -5.48 -8.56
C PRO A 63 19.08 -6.03 -7.16
N TRP A 64 19.95 -5.74 -6.19
CA TRP A 64 19.81 -6.24 -4.81
C TRP A 64 18.57 -5.72 -4.09
N LEU A 65 17.96 -4.61 -4.55
CA LEU A 65 16.71 -4.13 -3.96
C LEU A 65 15.51 -5.05 -4.25
N ALA A 66 15.65 -5.99 -5.20
CA ALA A 66 14.69 -7.07 -5.39
C ALA A 66 14.60 -8.01 -4.18
N ALA A 67 15.72 -8.18 -3.46
CA ALA A 67 15.80 -9.01 -2.26
C ALA A 67 15.35 -8.27 -0.98
N ALA A 68 14.86 -7.03 -1.07
CA ALA A 68 14.43 -6.25 0.09
C ALA A 68 13.43 -6.98 1.03
N PRO A 69 12.47 -7.78 0.54
CA PRO A 69 11.58 -8.56 1.42
C PRO A 69 12.30 -9.62 2.27
N LEU A 70 13.51 -10.05 1.90
CA LEU A 70 14.27 -11.03 2.69
C LEU A 70 14.84 -10.44 4.00
N VAL A 71 14.67 -9.14 4.24
CA VAL A 71 14.97 -8.53 5.54
C VAL A 71 14.17 -9.20 6.67
N PHE A 72 12.97 -9.73 6.41
CA PHE A 72 12.22 -10.54 7.39
C PHE A 72 12.99 -11.76 7.90
N VAL A 73 13.82 -12.38 7.05
CA VAL A 73 14.65 -13.53 7.43
C VAL A 73 15.82 -13.09 8.32
N LEU A 74 16.40 -11.93 8.04
CA LEU A 74 17.52 -11.38 8.82
C LEU A 74 17.09 -10.99 10.24
N PHE A 75 15.89 -10.44 10.39
CA PHE A 75 15.32 -10.05 11.69
C PHE A 75 14.72 -11.23 12.47
N SER A 76 14.65 -12.41 11.86
CA SER A 76 14.20 -13.63 12.52
C SER A 76 15.17 -14.77 12.24
N PRO A 77 16.39 -14.74 12.82
CA PRO A 77 17.42 -15.75 12.57
C PRO A 77 16.98 -17.17 12.95
N TRP A 78 15.99 -17.29 13.85
CA TRP A 78 15.38 -18.56 14.26
C TRP A 78 14.34 -19.11 13.26
N VAL A 79 14.03 -18.41 12.16
CA VAL A 79 13.09 -18.87 11.12
C VAL A 79 13.49 -20.19 10.51
N VAL A 80 14.78 -20.36 10.22
CA VAL A 80 15.25 -21.60 9.59
C VAL A 80 15.10 -22.76 10.58
N VAL A 81 15.37 -22.53 11.86
CA VAL A 81 15.24 -23.55 12.91
C VAL A 81 13.78 -23.91 13.17
N SER A 82 12.90 -22.92 13.32
CA SER A 82 11.46 -23.14 13.56
C SER A 82 10.73 -23.77 12.36
N MET A 83 11.24 -23.61 11.13
CA MET A 83 10.75 -24.38 9.97
C MET A 83 10.96 -25.88 10.13
N PHE A 84 12.05 -26.33 10.76
CA PHE A 84 12.34 -27.75 10.96
C PHE A 84 11.81 -28.30 12.29
N VAL A 85 11.68 -27.46 13.32
CA VAL A 85 11.35 -27.91 14.68
C VAL A 85 9.85 -27.77 15.01
N ASP A 86 9.18 -26.72 14.50
CA ASP A 86 7.78 -26.40 14.87
C ASP A 86 6.77 -26.80 13.77
N GLY A 87 7.04 -27.90 13.05
CA GLY A 87 6.12 -28.40 12.02
C GLY A 87 5.88 -27.44 10.84
N GLY A 88 6.80 -26.51 10.59
CA GLY A 88 6.71 -25.54 9.49
C GLY A 88 5.97 -24.23 9.81
N LEU A 89 5.44 -24.06 11.04
CA LEU A 89 4.71 -22.84 11.46
C LEU A 89 5.56 -21.55 11.39
N GLY A 90 6.88 -21.66 11.58
CA GLY A 90 7.82 -20.53 11.44
C GLY A 90 8.12 -20.10 9.99
N GLY A 91 7.67 -20.87 9.00
CA GLY A 91 8.04 -20.66 7.58
C GLY A 91 7.45 -19.41 6.94
N GLY A 92 6.42 -18.78 7.53
CA GLY A 92 5.75 -17.60 6.98
C GLY A 92 6.70 -16.43 6.68
N ALA A 93 7.69 -16.20 7.55
CA ALA A 93 8.66 -15.12 7.39
C ALA A 93 9.64 -15.32 6.21
N LEU A 94 9.76 -16.54 5.67
CA LEU A 94 10.47 -16.82 4.42
C LEU A 94 9.51 -16.97 3.24
N ALA A 95 8.44 -17.73 3.42
CA ALA A 95 7.48 -18.05 2.36
C ALA A 95 6.80 -16.80 1.81
N VAL A 96 6.32 -15.89 2.69
CA VAL A 96 5.63 -14.66 2.28
C VAL A 96 6.52 -13.76 1.41
N PRO A 97 7.78 -13.44 1.80
CA PRO A 97 8.74 -12.79 0.92
C PRO A 97 8.94 -13.48 -0.42
N LEU A 98 9.12 -14.81 -0.44
CA LEU A 98 9.35 -15.57 -1.67
C LEU A 98 8.15 -15.50 -2.64
N PHE A 99 6.93 -15.65 -2.13
CA PHE A 99 5.71 -15.49 -2.94
C PHE A 99 5.59 -14.07 -3.50
N GLY A 100 5.86 -13.06 -2.66
CA GLY A 100 5.88 -11.67 -3.09
C GLY A 100 6.91 -11.39 -4.18
N MET A 101 8.14 -11.88 -4.03
CA MET A 101 9.21 -11.72 -5.04
C MET A 101 8.87 -12.42 -6.35
N ALA A 102 8.34 -13.64 -6.31
CA ALA A 102 7.90 -14.36 -7.50
C ALA A 102 6.75 -13.64 -8.22
N GLY A 103 5.76 -13.16 -7.47
CA GLY A 103 4.65 -12.36 -8.01
C GLY A 103 5.15 -11.04 -8.60
N GLY A 104 6.10 -10.39 -7.92
CA GLY A 104 6.76 -9.18 -8.39
C GLY A 104 7.48 -9.38 -9.72
N TYR A 105 8.24 -10.46 -9.85
CA TYR A 105 8.91 -10.83 -11.10
C TYR A 105 7.92 -11.10 -12.23
N ALA A 106 6.86 -11.88 -11.97
CA ALA A 106 5.80 -12.16 -12.94
C ALA A 106 5.13 -10.87 -13.47
N LEU A 107 4.87 -9.92 -12.56
CA LEU A 107 4.23 -8.62 -12.85
C LEU A 107 5.17 -7.57 -13.47
N ALA A 108 6.49 -7.71 -13.31
CA ALA A 108 7.45 -6.71 -13.76
C ALA A 108 7.58 -6.61 -15.29
N GLY A 109 7.20 -7.66 -16.01
CA GLY A 109 7.28 -7.71 -17.47
C GLY A 109 8.69 -7.93 -18.01
N ARG A 110 9.64 -8.36 -17.17
CA ARG A 110 11.03 -8.64 -17.53
C ARG A 110 11.26 -10.15 -17.66
N GLY A 111 12.13 -10.56 -18.58
CA GLY A 111 12.51 -11.97 -18.78
C GLY A 111 11.60 -12.77 -19.72
N SER A 112 11.92 -14.04 -19.89
CA SER A 112 11.19 -14.95 -20.79
C SER A 112 9.75 -15.19 -20.29
N ARG A 113 8.80 -15.33 -21.22
CA ARG A 113 7.40 -15.68 -20.90
C ARG A 113 7.26 -16.91 -19.99
N PRO A 114 7.97 -18.04 -20.22
CA PRO A 114 7.84 -19.22 -19.36
C PRO A 114 8.30 -18.96 -17.92
N ALA A 115 9.41 -18.24 -17.71
CA ALA A 115 9.87 -17.92 -16.36
C ALA A 115 8.85 -17.06 -15.59
N ARG A 116 8.14 -16.17 -16.29
CA ARG A 116 7.06 -15.36 -15.69
C ARG A 116 5.83 -16.19 -15.36
N TRP A 117 5.47 -17.16 -16.21
CA TRP A 117 4.37 -18.08 -15.93
C TRP A 117 4.68 -18.98 -14.73
N ALA A 118 5.89 -19.54 -14.66
CA ALA A 118 6.33 -20.34 -13.53
C ALA A 118 6.34 -19.51 -12.22
N ALA A 119 6.90 -18.30 -12.25
CA ALA A 119 6.89 -17.41 -11.09
C ALA A 119 5.47 -16.98 -10.69
N GLY A 120 4.58 -16.76 -11.67
CA GLY A 120 3.17 -16.46 -11.42
C GLY A 120 2.42 -17.63 -10.81
N ALA A 121 2.64 -18.85 -11.31
CA ALA A 121 2.07 -20.07 -10.74
C ALA A 121 2.53 -20.29 -9.30
N PHE A 122 3.83 -20.13 -9.04
CA PHE A 122 4.39 -20.20 -7.69
C PHE A 122 3.80 -19.13 -6.75
N ALA A 123 3.67 -17.89 -7.22
CA ALA A 123 3.06 -16.79 -6.44
C ALA A 123 1.57 -17.01 -6.13
N LEU A 124 0.88 -17.86 -6.89
CA LEU A 124 -0.53 -18.20 -6.67
C LEU A 124 -0.72 -19.40 -5.74
N VAL A 125 0.32 -20.18 -5.42
CA VAL A 125 0.27 -21.32 -4.47
C VAL A 125 -0.41 -20.98 -3.13
N PRO A 126 -0.20 -19.78 -2.52
CA PRO A 126 -0.87 -19.43 -1.28
C PRO A 126 -2.41 -19.45 -1.36
N VAL A 127 -3.00 -19.29 -2.55
CA VAL A 127 -4.47 -19.28 -2.72
C VAL A 127 -5.08 -20.65 -2.40
N PRO A 128 -4.74 -21.75 -3.12
CA PRO A 128 -5.23 -23.08 -2.76
C PRO A 128 -4.70 -23.55 -1.40
N THR A 129 -3.46 -23.19 -1.03
CA THR A 129 -2.93 -23.56 0.30
C THR A 129 -3.77 -22.96 1.42
N TRP A 130 -4.14 -21.68 1.33
CA TRP A 130 -5.03 -21.05 2.30
C TRP A 130 -6.42 -21.67 2.32
N LEU A 131 -6.98 -21.98 1.14
CA LEU A 131 -8.29 -22.65 1.04
C LEU A 131 -8.28 -24.00 1.78
N VAL A 132 -7.25 -24.82 1.56
CA VAL A 132 -7.09 -26.12 2.23
C VAL A 132 -6.84 -25.94 3.73
N ALA A 133 -5.94 -25.03 4.11
CA ALA A 133 -5.64 -24.74 5.52
C ALA A 133 -6.89 -24.32 6.32
N ALA A 134 -7.69 -23.41 5.76
CA ALA A 134 -8.87 -22.89 6.43
C ALA A 134 -10.08 -23.86 6.41
N SER A 135 -10.16 -24.76 5.42
CA SER A 135 -11.27 -25.72 5.30
C SER A 135 -11.00 -27.08 5.95
N ALA A 136 -9.82 -27.65 5.72
CA ALA A 136 -9.48 -29.00 6.13
C ALA A 136 -8.67 -29.05 7.43
N ALA A 137 -7.76 -28.09 7.64
CA ALA A 137 -6.93 -28.02 8.86
C ALA A 137 -7.56 -27.18 9.98
N GLY A 138 -8.71 -26.54 9.72
CA GLY A 138 -9.40 -25.70 10.71
C GLY A 138 -8.59 -24.47 11.15
N LEU A 139 -7.66 -23.99 10.31
CA LEU A 139 -6.84 -22.82 10.63
C LEU A 139 -7.63 -21.52 10.44
N GLY A 140 -7.77 -20.76 11.53
CA GLY A 140 -8.52 -19.49 11.55
C GLY A 140 -10.04 -19.68 11.50
N PRO A 141 -10.80 -18.59 11.27
CA PRO A 141 -12.25 -18.63 11.28
C PRO A 141 -12.82 -19.38 10.07
N PRO A 142 -13.98 -20.06 10.19
CA PRO A 142 -14.58 -20.83 9.08
C PRO A 142 -14.82 -19.97 7.84
N LEU A 143 -14.44 -20.46 6.65
CA LEU A 143 -14.57 -19.70 5.39
C LEU A 143 -16.01 -19.33 5.02
N GLY A 144 -17.00 -20.13 5.46
CA GLY A 144 -18.42 -19.81 5.28
C GLY A 144 -18.91 -18.65 6.15
N SER A 145 -18.12 -18.23 7.14
CA SER A 145 -18.42 -17.06 7.95
C SER A 145 -17.88 -15.78 7.30
N ALA A 146 -18.52 -14.65 7.57
CA ALA A 146 -18.04 -13.34 7.12
C ALA A 146 -16.62 -13.05 7.64
N ARG A 147 -16.26 -13.53 8.85
CA ARG A 147 -14.93 -13.37 9.44
C ARG A 147 -13.85 -14.17 8.70
N GLY A 148 -14.14 -15.42 8.37
CA GLY A 148 -13.21 -16.27 7.60
C GLY A 148 -13.02 -15.75 6.17
N ALA A 149 -14.10 -15.34 5.51
CA ALA A 149 -14.02 -14.71 4.19
C ALA A 149 -13.19 -13.42 4.20
N TRP A 150 -13.36 -12.57 5.23
CA TRP A 150 -12.60 -11.33 5.34
C TRP A 150 -11.11 -11.61 5.62
N THR A 151 -10.82 -12.61 6.46
CA THR A 151 -9.45 -13.06 6.75
C THR A 151 -8.73 -13.51 5.47
N ALA A 152 -9.44 -14.25 4.60
CA ALA A 152 -8.92 -14.64 3.29
C ALA A 152 -8.65 -13.42 2.38
N VAL A 153 -9.59 -12.46 2.31
CA VAL A 153 -9.41 -11.23 1.54
C VAL A 153 -8.22 -10.42 2.05
N LEU A 154 -8.06 -10.30 3.37
CA LEU A 154 -6.94 -9.62 4.00
C LEU A 154 -5.61 -10.26 3.56
N PHE A 155 -5.46 -11.57 3.74
CA PHE A 155 -4.22 -12.27 3.37
C PHE A 155 -3.88 -12.15 1.88
N LEU A 156 -4.85 -12.43 1.00
CA LEU A 156 -4.62 -12.44 -0.45
C LEU A 156 -4.35 -11.04 -1.00
N SER A 157 -5.04 -10.01 -0.47
CA SER A 157 -4.78 -8.62 -0.87
C SER A 157 -3.42 -8.13 -0.38
N LEU A 158 -2.98 -8.53 0.83
CA LEU A 158 -1.62 -8.24 1.31
C LEU A 158 -0.55 -8.90 0.44
N LEU A 159 -0.72 -10.16 0.03
CA LEU A 159 0.20 -10.83 -0.91
C LEU A 159 0.24 -10.14 -2.28
N ALA A 160 -0.91 -9.67 -2.77
CA ALA A 160 -0.99 -8.93 -4.02
C ALA A 160 -0.27 -7.57 -3.92
N VAL A 161 -0.44 -6.84 -2.82
CA VAL A 161 0.27 -5.58 -2.55
C VAL A 161 1.78 -5.81 -2.43
N LEU A 162 2.20 -6.87 -1.72
CA LEU A 162 3.61 -7.24 -1.63
C LEU A 162 4.18 -7.52 -3.02
N SER A 163 3.47 -8.30 -3.85
CA SER A 163 3.86 -8.58 -5.24
C SER A 163 3.96 -7.30 -6.08
N LEU A 164 3.04 -6.35 -5.92
CA LEU A 164 3.11 -5.05 -6.58
C LEU A 164 4.34 -4.24 -6.15
N GLY A 165 4.71 -4.30 -4.87
CA GLY A 165 5.91 -3.69 -4.31
C GLY A 165 7.20 -4.35 -4.84
N CYS A 166 7.27 -5.67 -4.81
CA CYS A 166 8.41 -6.45 -5.32
C CYS A 166 8.60 -6.31 -6.83
N ALA A 167 7.57 -5.88 -7.58
CA ALA A 167 7.72 -5.57 -8.99
C ALA A 167 8.50 -4.26 -9.25
N LEU A 168 8.64 -3.37 -8.25
CA LEU A 168 9.24 -2.04 -8.43
C LEU A 168 10.71 -2.09 -8.91
N PRO A 169 11.61 -2.88 -8.29
CA PRO A 169 13.02 -2.95 -8.71
C PRO A 169 13.20 -3.46 -10.15
N HIS A 170 12.29 -4.32 -10.61
CA HIS A 170 12.42 -5.00 -11.91
C HIS A 170 11.83 -4.22 -13.09
N ARG A 171 10.93 -3.26 -12.82
CA ARG A 171 10.23 -2.49 -13.85
C ARG A 171 11.16 -1.48 -14.52
N GLY A 172 10.98 -1.29 -15.82
CA GLY A 172 11.58 -0.18 -16.55
C GLY A 172 11.02 1.19 -16.11
N PRO A 173 11.53 2.29 -16.71
CA PRO A 173 11.02 3.63 -16.51
C PRO A 173 9.50 3.73 -16.73
N PRO A 174 8.81 4.70 -16.10
CA PRO A 174 7.39 4.92 -16.33
C PRO A 174 7.10 5.15 -17.81
N ASP A 175 6.27 4.30 -18.39
CA ASP A 175 5.86 4.37 -19.79
C ASP A 175 4.44 4.97 -19.88
N PRO A 176 4.26 6.14 -20.51
CA PRO A 176 2.97 6.82 -20.63
C PRO A 176 2.00 6.11 -21.58
N SER A 177 2.47 5.19 -22.43
CA SER A 177 1.62 4.42 -23.36
C SER A 177 0.82 3.29 -22.67
N ARG A 178 1.12 2.99 -21.40
CA ARG A 178 0.46 1.90 -20.69
C ARG A 178 -1.02 2.21 -20.40
N PRO A 179 -1.91 1.22 -20.56
CA PRO A 179 -3.34 1.43 -20.41
C PRO A 179 -3.71 1.76 -18.97
N ALA A 180 -4.73 2.62 -18.82
CA ALA A 180 -5.22 3.13 -17.53
C ALA A 180 -5.57 2.03 -16.54
N TRP A 181 -6.18 0.94 -17.02
CA TRP A 181 -6.71 -0.13 -16.18
C TRP A 181 -5.64 -0.76 -15.28
N ARG A 182 -4.37 -0.81 -15.69
CA ARG A 182 -3.30 -1.40 -14.86
C ARG A 182 -3.08 -0.61 -13.57
N LEU A 183 -3.12 0.72 -13.64
CA LEU A 183 -2.99 1.57 -12.47
C LEU A 183 -4.28 1.58 -11.64
N VAL A 184 -5.43 1.52 -12.28
CA VAL A 184 -6.73 1.38 -11.60
C VAL A 184 -6.79 0.08 -10.81
N VAL A 185 -6.44 -1.06 -11.41
CA VAL A 185 -6.41 -2.36 -10.73
C VAL A 185 -5.39 -2.38 -9.59
N ALA A 186 -4.17 -1.87 -9.82
CA ALA A 186 -3.18 -1.78 -8.74
C ALA A 186 -3.67 -0.89 -7.59
N GLY A 187 -4.31 0.24 -7.90
CA GLY A 187 -4.93 1.12 -6.92
C GLY A 187 -6.07 0.44 -6.16
N ALA A 188 -6.94 -0.29 -6.86
CA ALA A 188 -8.06 -1.03 -6.28
C ALA A 188 -7.57 -2.14 -5.34
N VAL A 189 -6.52 -2.89 -5.70
CA VAL A 189 -5.88 -3.89 -4.84
C VAL A 189 -5.27 -3.25 -3.59
N CYS A 190 -4.55 -2.13 -3.73
CA CYS A 190 -4.03 -1.39 -2.57
C CYS A 190 -5.16 -0.86 -1.67
N GLY A 191 -6.26 -0.39 -2.26
CA GLY A 191 -7.45 0.07 -1.54
C GLY A 191 -8.13 -1.06 -0.78
N LEU A 192 -8.29 -2.23 -1.41
CA LEU A 192 -8.83 -3.44 -0.79
C LEU A 192 -7.98 -3.89 0.41
N ALA A 193 -6.66 -3.95 0.24
CA ALA A 193 -5.74 -4.31 1.32
C ALA A 193 -5.78 -3.31 2.48
N TRP A 194 -5.83 -2.01 2.16
CA TRP A 194 -5.97 -0.95 3.17
C TRP A 194 -7.29 -1.06 3.93
N GLY A 195 -8.41 -1.26 3.23
CA GLY A 195 -9.73 -1.42 3.83
C GLY A 195 -9.83 -2.67 4.70
N ALA A 196 -9.27 -3.78 4.24
CA ALA A 196 -9.19 -5.01 5.02
C ALA A 196 -8.32 -4.85 6.27
N GLY A 197 -7.20 -4.11 6.19
CA GLY A 197 -6.34 -3.79 7.33
C GLY A 197 -7.02 -2.87 8.35
N MET A 198 -7.73 -1.82 7.89
CA MET A 198 -8.54 -0.96 8.76
C MET A 198 -9.67 -1.72 9.45
N ARG A 199 -10.26 -2.71 8.77
CA ARG A 199 -11.22 -3.62 9.40
C ARG A 199 -10.57 -4.46 10.51
N GLY A 200 -9.32 -4.88 10.33
CA GLY A 200 -8.54 -5.56 11.37
C GLY A 200 -8.31 -4.68 12.60
N PHE A 201 -8.02 -3.40 12.40
CA PHE A 201 -7.98 -2.43 13.51
C PHE A 201 -9.33 -2.34 14.24
N MET A 202 -10.44 -2.19 13.50
CA MET A 202 -11.78 -2.13 14.09
C MET A 202 -12.16 -3.40 14.86
N ALA A 203 -11.69 -4.58 14.43
CA ALA A 203 -11.89 -5.81 15.18
C ALA A 203 -11.07 -5.81 16.48
N ALA A 204 -9.82 -5.36 16.43
CA ALA A 204 -8.92 -5.35 17.58
C ALA A 204 -9.33 -4.39 18.71
N VAL A 205 -9.92 -3.24 18.39
CA VAL A 205 -10.23 -2.20 19.40
C VAL A 205 -11.68 -2.18 19.87
N ALA A 206 -12.58 -2.87 19.17
CA ALA A 206 -14.01 -2.80 19.46
C ALA A 206 -14.66 -4.16 19.67
N GLU A 207 -13.89 -5.25 19.86
CA GLU A 207 -14.46 -6.51 20.33
C GLU A 207 -14.92 -6.42 21.79
N PRO A 208 -16.11 -6.94 22.13
CA PRO A 208 -16.99 -7.80 21.31
C PRO A 208 -18.02 -7.06 20.43
N VAL A 209 -18.08 -5.72 20.47
CA VAL A 209 -19.11 -4.90 19.82
C VAL A 209 -18.99 -4.85 18.28
N SER A 210 -17.77 -4.93 17.74
CA SER A 210 -17.50 -4.87 16.29
C SER A 210 -17.49 -6.25 15.64
N THR A 211 -18.64 -6.68 15.13
CA THR A 211 -18.76 -7.96 14.42
C THR A 211 -18.47 -7.82 12.93
N VAL A 212 -17.67 -8.73 12.36
CA VAL A 212 -17.47 -8.81 10.91
C VAL A 212 -18.75 -9.33 10.28
N SER A 213 -19.54 -8.42 9.70
CA SER A 213 -20.79 -8.74 9.00
C SER A 213 -20.60 -8.71 7.48
N TRP A 214 -21.44 -9.48 6.78
CA TRP A 214 -21.51 -9.46 5.32
C TRP A 214 -21.82 -8.06 4.79
N PHE A 215 -22.89 -7.44 5.29
CA PHE A 215 -23.30 -6.12 4.83
C PHE A 215 -22.26 -5.02 5.15
N GLY A 216 -21.83 -4.91 6.40
CA GLY A 216 -20.89 -3.85 6.80
C GLY A 216 -19.51 -3.99 6.15
N THR A 217 -18.92 -5.19 6.19
CA THR A 217 -17.56 -5.41 5.70
C THR A 217 -17.52 -5.51 4.18
N PHE A 218 -18.35 -6.38 3.60
CA PHE A 218 -18.32 -6.67 2.16
C PHE A 218 -19.23 -5.76 1.34
N GLY A 219 -20.29 -5.21 1.92
CA GLY A 219 -21.19 -4.28 1.23
C GLY A 219 -20.73 -2.83 1.28
N VAL A 220 -20.05 -2.40 2.36
CA VAL A 220 -19.71 -0.98 2.57
C VAL A 220 -18.20 -0.75 2.61
N ILE A 221 -17.48 -1.33 3.59
CA ILE A 221 -16.09 -0.99 3.88
C ILE A 221 -15.15 -1.39 2.72
N LEU A 222 -15.16 -2.66 2.32
CA LEU A 222 -14.25 -3.17 1.28
C LEU A 222 -14.54 -2.56 -0.11
N PRO A 223 -15.80 -2.43 -0.57
CA PRO A 223 -16.10 -1.77 -1.83
C PRO A 223 -15.69 -0.30 -1.83
N ALA A 224 -16.00 0.46 -0.78
CA ALA A 224 -15.61 1.87 -0.68
C ALA A 224 -14.08 2.02 -0.79
N ALA A 225 -13.32 1.22 -0.04
CA ALA A 225 -11.86 1.28 -0.09
C ALA A 225 -11.29 0.87 -1.46
N THR A 226 -11.87 -0.16 -2.09
CA THR A 226 -11.50 -0.62 -3.44
C THR A 226 -11.76 0.46 -4.49
N ILE A 227 -12.92 1.12 -4.43
CA ILE A 227 -13.30 2.21 -5.33
C ILE A 227 -12.35 3.39 -5.16
N VAL A 228 -12.10 3.84 -3.93
CA VAL A 228 -11.18 4.96 -3.64
C VAL A 228 -9.78 4.66 -4.16
N GLY A 229 -9.28 3.45 -3.90
CA GLY A 229 -8.00 2.98 -4.43
C GLY A 229 -7.95 3.01 -5.96
N GLY A 230 -8.98 2.49 -6.63
CA GLY A 230 -9.10 2.51 -8.08
C GLY A 230 -9.14 3.93 -8.67
N LEU A 231 -9.85 4.86 -8.01
CA LEU A 231 -9.89 6.27 -8.38
C LEU A 231 -8.53 6.96 -8.22
N PHE A 232 -7.75 6.62 -7.18
CA PHE A 232 -6.36 7.07 -7.08
C PHE A 232 -5.47 6.50 -8.17
N GLY A 233 -5.67 5.24 -8.56
CA GLY A 233 -5.02 4.63 -9.72
C GLY A 233 -5.33 5.38 -11.03
N LEU A 234 -6.59 5.76 -11.22
CA LEU A 234 -7.03 6.58 -12.35
C LEU A 234 -6.42 7.99 -12.30
N ALA A 235 -6.34 8.60 -11.12
CA ALA A 235 -5.72 9.90 -10.91
C ALA A 235 -4.23 9.88 -11.30
N GLU A 236 -3.51 8.83 -10.89
CA GLU A 236 -2.10 8.65 -11.26
C GLU A 236 -1.93 8.41 -12.76
N HIS A 237 -2.82 7.65 -13.41
CA HIS A 237 -2.79 7.50 -14.87
C HIS A 237 -2.98 8.83 -15.59
N ARG A 238 -4.03 9.59 -15.23
CA ARG A 238 -4.31 10.92 -15.82
C ARG A 238 -3.19 11.93 -15.55
N ARG A 239 -2.48 11.78 -14.42
CA ARG A 239 -1.29 12.57 -14.12
C ARG A 239 -0.14 12.30 -15.08
N ARG A 240 0.07 11.05 -15.48
CA ARG A 240 1.13 10.66 -16.41
C ARG A 240 0.84 11.03 -17.86
N THR A 241 -0.43 11.12 -18.23
CA THR A 241 -0.87 11.44 -19.59
C THR A 241 -1.24 12.91 -19.80
N GLY A 242 -1.00 13.78 -18.81
CA GLY A 242 -1.20 15.23 -18.92
C GLY A 242 -2.66 15.69 -18.94
N GLY A 243 -3.58 14.98 -18.28
CA GLY A 243 -5.03 15.21 -18.37
C GLY A 243 -5.53 16.60 -17.92
N ARG A 244 -6.51 17.14 -18.67
CA ARG A 244 -7.17 18.46 -18.50
C ARG A 244 -8.00 18.62 -17.19
N ALA A 245 -8.43 19.86 -16.93
CA ALA A 245 -9.07 20.45 -15.74
C ALA A 245 -10.02 19.61 -14.85
N ARG A 246 -10.75 18.60 -15.36
CA ARG A 246 -11.68 17.77 -14.57
C ARG A 246 -11.01 16.75 -13.63
N TRP A 247 -9.69 16.57 -13.73
CA TRP A 247 -8.89 15.78 -12.77
C TRP A 247 -9.15 16.20 -11.32
N ARG A 248 -9.39 17.51 -11.06
CA ARG A 248 -9.41 18.07 -9.68
C ARG A 248 -10.50 17.44 -8.81
N ARG A 249 -11.54 16.88 -9.43
CA ARG A 249 -12.61 16.16 -8.74
C ARG A 249 -12.15 14.82 -8.16
N LEU A 250 -11.07 14.21 -8.67
CA LEU A 250 -10.48 13.00 -8.08
C LEU A 250 -9.80 13.26 -6.73
N ALA A 251 -9.57 14.53 -6.37
CA ALA A 251 -9.18 14.87 -5.00
C ALA A 251 -10.29 14.55 -3.99
N LEU A 252 -11.54 14.53 -4.43
CA LEU A 252 -12.71 14.25 -3.59
C LEU A 252 -13.00 12.74 -3.47
N SER A 253 -12.19 11.88 -4.10
CA SER A 253 -12.37 10.43 -4.03
C SER A 253 -12.51 9.88 -2.60
N PRO A 254 -11.73 10.33 -1.61
CA PRO A 254 -11.88 9.86 -0.23
C PRO A 254 -13.25 10.13 0.40
N LEU A 255 -14.03 11.09 -0.11
CA LEU A 255 -15.37 11.38 0.41
C LEU A 255 -16.36 10.23 0.18
N VAL A 256 -16.03 9.23 -0.66
CA VAL A 256 -16.79 7.97 -0.77
C VAL A 256 -16.90 7.27 0.60
N PHE A 257 -15.91 7.43 1.48
CA PHE A 257 -15.99 6.92 2.86
C PHE A 257 -17.02 7.65 3.73
N GLY A 258 -17.50 8.83 3.32
CA GLY A 258 -18.49 9.62 4.06
C GLY A 258 -19.88 9.00 4.13
N VAL A 259 -20.09 7.80 3.56
CA VAL A 259 -21.25 6.95 3.86
C VAL A 259 -21.31 6.65 5.37
N ASP A 260 -20.16 6.57 6.03
CA ASP A 260 -20.05 6.56 7.49
C ASP A 260 -19.54 7.94 7.97
N PRO A 261 -20.35 8.72 8.72
CA PRO A 261 -19.91 9.98 9.29
C PRO A 261 -18.67 9.86 10.18
N GLY A 262 -18.50 8.72 10.87
CA GLY A 262 -17.34 8.46 11.72
C GLY A 262 -16.03 8.43 10.92
N ALA A 263 -16.06 7.92 9.69
CA ALA A 263 -14.90 7.90 8.81
C ALA A 263 -14.41 9.30 8.43
N LEU A 264 -15.27 10.32 8.44
CA LEU A 264 -14.89 11.71 8.12
C LEU A 264 -13.87 12.29 9.10
N VAL A 265 -13.83 11.79 10.34
CA VAL A 265 -12.84 12.16 11.36
C VAL A 265 -11.41 11.83 10.90
N LEU A 266 -11.23 10.78 10.09
CA LEU A 266 -9.95 10.43 9.50
C LEU A 266 -9.80 11.01 8.09
N VAL A 267 -10.85 10.96 7.28
CA VAL A 267 -10.80 11.30 5.86
C VAL A 267 -10.48 12.78 5.62
N LEU A 268 -11.15 13.70 6.34
CA LEU A 268 -10.95 15.14 6.12
C LEU A 268 -9.53 15.59 6.52
N PRO A 269 -9.00 15.21 7.70
CA PRO A 269 -7.59 15.38 8.02
C PRO A 269 -6.65 14.77 6.98
N ALA A 270 -6.94 13.56 6.49
CA ALA A 270 -6.09 12.90 5.49
C ALA A 270 -6.03 13.68 4.16
N MET A 271 -7.17 14.21 3.72
CA MET A 271 -7.24 15.08 2.54
C MET A 271 -6.45 16.38 2.74
N ALA A 272 -6.56 17.01 3.90
CA ALA A 272 -5.79 18.21 4.25
C ALA A 272 -4.27 17.93 4.25
N GLY A 273 -3.86 16.81 4.84
CA GLY A 273 -2.47 16.36 4.81
C GLY A 273 -1.97 16.04 3.40
N GLY A 274 -2.79 15.39 2.58
CA GLY A 274 -2.48 15.11 1.18
C GLY A 274 -2.25 16.38 0.36
N TYR A 275 -3.08 17.41 0.59
CA TYR A 275 -2.87 18.75 0.02
C TYR A 275 -1.54 19.37 0.50
N ALA A 276 -1.26 19.32 1.80
CA ALA A 276 -0.01 19.85 2.36
C ALA A 276 1.25 19.14 1.80
N LEU A 277 1.18 17.84 1.54
CA LEU A 277 2.26 17.05 0.93
C LEU A 277 2.43 17.27 -0.58
N SER A 278 1.45 17.88 -1.24
CA SER A 278 1.43 18.01 -2.70
C SER A 278 2.44 19.00 -3.27
N GLY A 279 2.99 19.88 -2.43
CA GLY A 279 3.87 20.97 -2.83
C GLY A 279 3.16 22.16 -3.49
N ARG A 280 1.81 22.16 -3.54
CA ARG A 280 1.01 23.27 -4.07
C ARG A 280 0.65 24.28 -2.98
N GLY A 281 0.50 25.55 -3.37
CA GLY A 281 0.08 26.65 -2.49
C GLY A 281 1.22 27.34 -1.74
N SER A 282 0.88 28.40 -0.99
CA SER A 282 1.85 29.12 -0.16
C SER A 282 2.35 28.25 0.99
N ARG A 283 3.59 28.49 1.44
CA ARG A 283 4.19 27.75 2.57
C ARG A 283 3.27 27.81 3.80
N ARG A 284 2.73 28.99 4.13
CA ARG A 284 1.81 29.19 5.27
C ARG A 284 0.50 28.39 5.14
N GLY A 285 -0.13 28.40 3.95
CA GLY A 285 -1.36 27.61 3.72
C GLY A 285 -1.15 26.10 3.82
N ARG A 286 0.07 25.62 3.51
CA ARG A 286 0.45 24.21 3.72
C ARG A 286 0.67 23.86 5.18
N TRP A 287 1.21 24.78 5.99
CA TRP A 287 1.37 24.55 7.43
C TRP A 287 0.02 24.47 8.15
N SER A 288 -0.91 25.38 7.84
CA SER A 288 -2.25 25.38 8.46
C SER A 288 -3.12 24.19 8.06
N THR A 289 -3.05 23.76 6.79
CA THR A 289 -3.74 22.53 6.34
C THR A 289 -3.01 21.27 6.81
N GLY A 290 -1.68 21.32 6.92
CA GLY A 290 -0.87 20.22 7.45
C GLY A 290 -1.10 19.95 8.92
N SER A 291 -1.33 20.97 9.76
CA SER A 291 -1.68 20.78 11.18
C SER A 291 -3.01 20.05 11.35
N ALA A 292 -3.97 20.26 10.44
CA ALA A 292 -5.24 19.52 10.47
C ALA A 292 -5.05 18.00 10.28
N ALA A 293 -3.99 17.58 9.56
CA ALA A 293 -3.66 16.16 9.41
C ALA A 293 -3.16 15.50 10.71
N LEU A 294 -2.83 16.29 11.73
CA LEU A 294 -2.45 15.76 13.05
C LEU A 294 -3.67 15.58 13.98
N LEU A 295 -4.85 16.13 13.65
CA LEU A 295 -6.05 16.07 14.48
C LEU A 295 -6.49 14.65 14.90
N PRO A 296 -6.31 13.60 14.07
CA PRO A 296 -6.65 12.24 14.50
C PRO A 296 -5.85 11.74 15.71
N VAL A 297 -4.64 12.27 15.95
CA VAL A 297 -3.80 11.86 17.09
C VAL A 297 -4.42 12.29 18.43
N PRO A 298 -4.68 13.58 18.71
CA PRO A 298 -5.33 13.98 19.95
C PRO A 298 -6.77 13.48 20.04
N ALA A 299 -7.50 13.33 18.91
CA ALA A 299 -8.84 12.74 18.93
C ALA A 299 -8.80 11.27 19.41
N TYR A 300 -7.83 10.49 18.93
CA TYR A 300 -7.63 9.11 19.39
C TYR A 300 -7.24 9.06 20.87
N LEU A 301 -6.29 9.88 21.30
CA LEU A 301 -5.87 9.94 22.71
C LEU A 301 -7.01 10.38 23.64
N LEU A 302 -7.86 11.31 23.20
CA LEU A 302 -9.04 11.74 23.95
C LEU A 302 -10.04 10.61 24.09
N VAL A 303 -10.32 9.84 23.02
CA VAL A 303 -11.23 8.68 23.10
C VAL A 303 -10.68 7.64 24.07
N VAL A 304 -9.38 7.31 23.98
CA VAL A 304 -8.75 6.34 24.89
C VAL A 304 -8.78 6.84 26.34
N HIS A 305 -8.59 8.14 26.56
CA HIS A 305 -8.70 8.74 27.88
C HIS A 305 -10.13 8.69 28.42
N LEU A 306 -11.13 9.00 27.60
CA LEU A 306 -12.55 8.94 27.99
C LEU A 306 -13.03 7.53 28.31
N LEU A 307 -12.33 6.51 27.80
CA LEU A 307 -12.56 5.10 28.12
C LEU A 307 -11.72 4.61 29.31
N ASP A 308 -11.02 5.52 30.02
CA ASP A 308 -10.11 5.23 31.14
C ASP A 308 -9.04 4.17 30.84
N ASP A 309 -8.62 4.05 29.58
CA ASP A 309 -7.79 2.94 29.08
C ASP A 309 -6.41 3.39 28.54
N ILE A 310 -5.86 4.50 29.04
CA ILE A 310 -4.54 5.00 28.57
C ILE A 310 -3.43 3.97 28.78
N GLY A 311 -3.51 3.18 29.85
CA GLY A 311 -2.55 2.12 30.15
C GLY A 311 -2.47 1.05 29.06
N SER A 312 -3.57 0.78 28.34
CA SER A 312 -3.56 -0.22 27.26
C SER A 312 -2.69 0.19 26.08
N LEU A 313 -2.46 1.49 25.86
CA LEU A 313 -1.56 1.97 24.80
C LEU A 313 -0.10 1.55 25.02
N LEU A 314 0.29 1.33 26.28
CA LEU A 314 1.63 0.87 26.63
C LEU A 314 1.76 -0.66 26.55
N THR A 315 0.65 -1.38 26.43
CA THR A 315 0.70 -2.81 26.17
C THR A 315 1.12 -3.07 24.73
N PRO A 316 1.83 -4.19 24.44
CA PRO A 316 2.18 -4.55 23.07
C PRO A 316 0.98 -4.62 22.11
N HIS A 317 -0.19 -5.02 22.62
CA HIS A 317 -1.43 -5.07 21.84
C HIS A 317 -1.93 -3.67 21.46
N GLY A 318 -2.11 -2.77 22.43
CA GLY A 318 -2.59 -1.41 22.18
C GLY A 318 -1.60 -0.58 21.36
N ALA A 319 -0.30 -0.77 21.60
CA ALA A 319 0.75 -0.16 20.78
C ALA A 319 0.70 -0.65 19.32
N TRP A 320 0.49 -1.95 19.08
CA TRP A 320 0.33 -2.48 17.73
C TRP A 320 -0.93 -1.94 17.05
N ALA A 321 -2.06 -1.89 17.74
CA ALA A 321 -3.31 -1.33 17.21
C ALA A 321 -3.15 0.14 16.82
N SER A 322 -2.45 0.93 17.65
CA SER A 322 -2.08 2.31 17.36
C SER A 322 -1.20 2.42 16.10
N VAL A 323 -0.17 1.56 15.99
CA VAL A 323 0.69 1.53 14.80
C VAL A 323 -0.13 1.18 13.55
N LEU A 324 -1.03 0.20 13.62
CA LEU A 324 -1.92 -0.16 12.50
C LEU A 324 -2.78 1.03 12.07
N LEU A 325 -3.46 1.70 13.01
CA LEU A 325 -4.28 2.88 12.73
C LEU A 325 -3.47 4.00 12.07
N PHE A 326 -2.38 4.44 12.73
CA PHE A 326 -1.65 5.63 12.28
C PHE A 326 -0.82 5.39 11.02
N SER A 327 -0.33 4.17 10.80
CA SER A 327 0.34 3.82 9.55
C SER A 327 -0.65 3.73 8.38
N CYS A 328 -1.83 3.12 8.56
CA CYS A 328 -2.90 3.15 7.56
C CYS A 328 -3.38 4.58 7.28
N TYR A 329 -3.54 5.40 8.32
CA TYR A 329 -3.86 6.82 8.18
C TYR A 329 -2.79 7.57 7.37
N ALA A 330 -1.52 7.37 7.66
CA ALA A 330 -0.42 7.99 6.92
C ALA A 330 -0.37 7.52 5.45
N VAL A 331 -0.69 6.25 5.15
CA VAL A 331 -0.87 5.76 3.78
C VAL A 331 -2.00 6.51 3.07
N LEU A 332 -3.15 6.72 3.74
CA LEU A 332 -4.26 7.49 3.19
C LEU A 332 -3.87 8.95 2.92
N VAL A 333 -3.16 9.61 3.85
CA VAL A 333 -2.62 10.97 3.69
C VAL A 333 -1.72 11.05 2.45
N VAL A 334 -0.81 10.10 2.29
CA VAL A 334 0.09 10.04 1.12
C VAL A 334 -0.68 9.78 -0.18
N ALA A 335 -1.69 8.92 -0.15
CA ALA A 335 -2.55 8.64 -1.30
C ALA A 335 -3.37 9.87 -1.71
N CYS A 336 -3.88 10.64 -0.74
CA CYS A 336 -4.59 11.90 -0.98
C CYS A 336 -3.70 12.95 -1.66
N ALA A 337 -2.37 12.84 -1.58
CA ALA A 337 -1.47 13.73 -2.33
C ALA A 337 -1.42 13.41 -3.84
N ILE A 338 -1.81 12.21 -4.29
CA ILE A 338 -1.68 11.76 -5.69
C ILE A 338 -2.38 12.72 -6.66
N PRO A 339 -3.66 13.10 -6.47
CA PRO A 339 -4.33 14.06 -7.35
C PRO A 339 -3.75 15.48 -7.24
N HIS A 340 -2.91 15.78 -6.25
CA HIS A 340 -2.40 17.14 -6.06
C HIS A 340 -0.95 17.33 -6.49
N ARG A 341 -0.22 16.27 -6.86
CA ARG A 341 1.17 16.40 -7.32
C ARG A 341 1.26 17.09 -8.69
N ALA A 342 2.28 17.93 -8.85
CA ALA A 342 2.60 18.53 -10.14
C ALA A 342 3.03 17.47 -11.17
N VAL A 343 2.80 17.77 -12.46
CA VAL A 343 3.43 17.04 -13.57
C VAL A 343 4.91 17.44 -13.55
N GLY A 344 5.82 16.46 -13.55
CA GLY A 344 7.25 16.76 -13.55
C GLY A 344 7.66 17.51 -14.83
N PRO A 345 8.65 18.41 -14.77
CA PRO A 345 9.24 19.00 -15.97
C PRO A 345 9.90 17.88 -16.77
N GLY A 346 9.30 17.46 -17.89
CA GLY A 346 9.87 16.42 -18.75
C GLY A 346 8.90 15.66 -19.65
N THR A 347 7.58 15.82 -19.49
CA THR A 347 6.58 15.14 -20.33
C THR A 347 5.59 16.11 -20.99
N GLY A 348 6.06 17.30 -21.37
CA GLY A 348 5.41 18.02 -22.45
C GLY A 348 5.80 17.37 -23.77
N PRO A 349 4.95 17.36 -24.82
CA PRO A 349 5.45 17.08 -26.15
C PRO A 349 6.65 18.00 -26.37
N ALA A 350 7.78 17.42 -26.79
CA ALA A 350 8.86 18.23 -27.30
C ALA A 350 8.21 19.20 -28.27
N ARG A 351 8.26 20.51 -27.97
CA ARG A 351 8.03 21.49 -29.03
C ARG A 351 9.17 21.20 -29.99
N THR A 352 8.88 20.40 -31.02
CA THR A 352 9.65 20.40 -32.24
C THR A 352 9.67 21.86 -32.63
N ALA A 353 10.81 22.51 -32.38
CA ALA A 353 11.09 23.78 -32.99
C ALA A 353 10.98 23.50 -34.49
N VAL A 354 9.86 23.92 -35.07
CA VAL A 354 9.71 24.00 -36.51
C VAL A 354 10.88 24.88 -36.95
N PRO A 355 11.82 24.38 -37.78
CA PRO A 355 12.83 25.25 -38.35
C PRO A 355 12.07 26.33 -39.10
N ALA A 356 12.33 27.59 -38.77
CA ALA A 356 11.76 28.71 -39.51
C ALA A 356 12.17 28.54 -40.99
N ILE A 357 11.21 28.19 -41.82
CA ILE A 357 11.31 28.32 -43.27
C ILE A 357 11.34 29.82 -43.53
N GLY A 358 12.48 30.35 -43.97
CA GLY A 358 12.57 31.74 -44.40
C GLY A 358 13.92 32.40 -44.21
N ALA A 359 14.93 31.96 -44.98
CA ALA A 359 16.01 32.83 -45.42
C ALA A 359 16.59 32.21 -46.70
N VAL A 360 16.07 32.65 -47.84
CA VAL A 360 16.71 32.45 -49.15
C VAL A 360 17.95 33.35 -49.16
N PRO A 361 19.17 32.81 -49.27
CA PRO A 361 20.35 33.64 -49.54
C PRO A 361 20.23 34.18 -50.97
N GLY A 362 20.26 35.50 -51.10
CA GLY A 362 20.24 36.19 -52.37
C GLY A 362 21.41 35.77 -53.25
N ASP A 363 21.08 35.60 -54.52
CA ASP A 363 21.95 35.36 -55.65
C ASP A 363 22.94 36.52 -55.87
N PRO A 364 24.27 36.31 -55.85
CA PRO A 364 25.22 37.33 -56.23
C PRO A 364 25.50 37.27 -57.74
N GLY A 365 24.77 38.10 -58.50
CA GLY A 365 25.32 38.90 -59.59
C GLY A 365 25.59 38.22 -60.94
N GLU A 366 24.74 38.55 -61.92
CA GLU A 366 25.15 38.71 -63.32
C GLU A 366 25.27 40.21 -63.65
N GLY A 367 26.38 40.61 -64.29
CA GLY A 367 26.40 41.75 -65.22
C GLY A 367 27.44 42.85 -64.96
N SER A 368 28.70 42.63 -65.37
CA SER A 368 29.42 43.47 -66.36
C SER A 368 30.83 42.93 -66.61
#